data_AF-A0A2U1B9C2-F1
#
_entry.id   AF-A0A2U1B9C2-F1
#
_cell.length_a   1.000
_cell.length_b   1.000
_cell.length_c   1.000
_cell.angle_alpha   90.00
_cell.angle_beta   90.00
_cell.angle_gamma   90.00
#
_symmetry.space_group_name_H-M   'P 1'
#
loop_
_entity.id
_entity.type
_entity.pdbx_description
1 polymer ?
#
loop_
_entity_poly.entity_id
_entity_poly.type
_entity_poly.pdbx_seq_one_letter_code
_entity_poly.pdbx_strand_id
1 'polypeptide(L)'
;MGYDYTAEHIETLLDHCREVGILTAPGFWDAPVETLRGYYNGIGPDAWSSRLRRLTTFLLRPFELAALPHDYEYATAPRTYLAFTIANLRFAANAMLEAYHRHPVRLPLNREQIQEARRFAAMAGCGLLLATVCQLFGWQGYKNTKVEV
;
A
#
# COMPACT_ATOMS: atom_id res chain seq x y z
N MET A 1 -7.32 12.87 -17.27
CA MET A 1 -6.35 13.03 -16.16
C MET A 1 -5.13 12.22 -16.52
N GLY A 2 -3.91 12.77 -16.40
CA GLY A 2 -2.70 11.99 -16.63
C GLY A 2 -2.43 11.14 -15.39
N TYR A 3 -2.47 9.82 -15.54
CA TYR A 3 -2.08 8.91 -14.47
C TYR A 3 -0.59 9.08 -14.17
N ASP A 4 -0.21 9.07 -12.90
CA ASP A 4 1.19 9.28 -12.49
C ASP A 4 2.08 8.05 -12.84
N TYR A 5 1.48 6.90 -13.19
CA TYR A 5 2.16 5.65 -13.55
C TYR A 5 1.73 5.07 -14.90
N THR A 6 2.60 4.25 -15.50
CA THR A 6 2.33 3.46 -16.72
C THR A 6 1.62 2.15 -16.38
N ALA A 7 0.94 1.56 -17.37
CA ALA A 7 0.36 0.22 -17.22
C ALA A 7 1.42 -0.84 -16.85
N GLU A 8 2.59 -0.78 -17.49
CA GLU A 8 3.74 -1.66 -17.23
C GLU A 8 4.22 -1.60 -15.76
N HIS A 9 4.21 -0.43 -15.14
CA HIS A 9 4.55 -0.29 -13.71
C HIS A 9 3.53 -1.01 -12.83
N ILE A 10 2.23 -0.87 -13.14
CA ILE A 10 1.16 -1.55 -12.40
C ILE A 10 1.23 -3.07 -12.59
N GLU A 11 1.51 -3.55 -13.80
CA GLU A 11 1.74 -4.97 -14.07
C GLU A 11 2.91 -5.52 -13.25
N THR A 12 4.02 -4.80 -13.22
CA THR A 12 5.19 -5.17 -12.40
C THR A 12 4.85 -5.24 -10.91
N LEU A 13 4.10 -4.25 -10.39
CA LEU A 13 3.63 -4.28 -9.00
C LEU A 13 2.69 -5.46 -8.73
N LEU A 14 1.79 -5.80 -9.66
CA LEU A 14 0.89 -6.95 -9.52
C LEU A 14 1.66 -8.26 -9.43
N ASP A 15 2.67 -8.46 -10.28
CA ASP A 15 3.49 -9.67 -10.25
C ASP A 15 4.28 -9.78 -8.94
N HIS A 16 4.86 -8.68 -8.47
CA HIS A 16 5.50 -8.65 -7.15
C HIS A 16 4.49 -8.88 -6.01
N CYS A 17 3.27 -8.36 -6.10
CA CYS A 17 2.22 -8.61 -5.10
C CYS A 17 1.89 -10.11 -5.01
N ARG A 18 1.89 -10.83 -6.15
CA ARG A 18 1.70 -12.28 -6.20
C ARG A 18 2.88 -13.02 -5.58
N GLU A 19 4.12 -12.63 -5.93
CA GLU A 19 5.34 -13.22 -5.39
C GLU A 19 5.42 -13.10 -3.86
N VAL A 20 5.12 -11.91 -3.33
CA VAL A 20 5.16 -11.62 -1.88
C VAL A 20 3.97 -12.24 -1.14
N GLY A 21 2.87 -12.56 -1.81
CA GLY A 21 1.65 -13.09 -1.19
C GLY A 21 0.85 -12.02 -0.44
N ILE A 22 0.72 -10.84 -1.03
CA ILE A 22 0.02 -9.68 -0.46
C ILE A 22 -1.46 -10.00 -0.18
N LEU A 23 -1.97 -9.53 0.97
CA LEU A 23 -3.35 -9.74 1.42
C LEU A 23 -4.27 -8.65 0.84
N THR A 24 -5.33 -9.04 0.16
CA THR A 24 -6.26 -8.09 -0.48
C THR A 24 -7.64 -8.72 -0.69
N ALA A 25 -8.62 -7.92 -1.12
CA ALA A 25 -9.93 -8.40 -1.55
C ALA A 25 -9.81 -9.22 -2.86
N PRO A 26 -10.61 -10.30 -3.06
CA PRO A 26 -10.49 -11.15 -4.25
C PRO A 26 -10.57 -10.39 -5.58
N GLY A 27 -11.48 -9.42 -5.69
CA GLY A 27 -11.68 -8.63 -6.91
C GLY A 27 -10.49 -7.77 -7.33
N PHE A 28 -9.49 -7.57 -6.45
CA PHE A 28 -8.24 -6.88 -6.80
C PHE A 28 -7.47 -7.65 -7.88
N TRP A 29 -7.41 -8.98 -7.78
CA TRP A 29 -6.63 -9.80 -8.70
C TRP A 29 -7.25 -9.90 -10.09
N ASP A 30 -8.57 -9.70 -10.17
CA ASP A 30 -9.34 -9.73 -11.40
C ASP A 30 -9.52 -8.33 -12.02
N ALA A 31 -9.12 -7.27 -11.31
CA ALA A 31 -9.27 -5.89 -11.78
C ALA A 31 -8.36 -5.61 -12.99
N PRO A 32 -8.89 -4.98 -14.07
CA PRO A 32 -8.05 -4.57 -15.19
C PRO A 32 -6.92 -3.64 -14.74
N VAL A 33 -5.74 -3.77 -15.36
CA VAL A 33 -4.57 -2.93 -15.08
C VAL A 33 -4.91 -1.44 -15.16
N GLU A 34 -5.71 -1.04 -16.15
CA GLU A 34 -6.16 0.35 -16.31
C GLU A 34 -7.06 0.84 -15.17
N THR A 35 -7.88 -0.06 -14.60
CA THR A 35 -8.70 0.24 -13.43
C THR A 35 -7.82 0.44 -12.19
N LEU A 36 -6.85 -0.45 -11.97
CA LEU A 36 -5.90 -0.34 -10.87
C LEU A 36 -5.02 0.90 -10.97
N ARG A 37 -4.56 1.23 -12.18
CA ARG A 37 -3.86 2.47 -12.50
C ARG A 37 -4.72 3.71 -12.22
N GLY A 38 -6.04 3.57 -12.39
CA GLY A 38 -7.00 4.61 -12.05
C GLY A 38 -7.09 4.89 -10.56
N TYR A 39 -7.01 3.86 -9.74
CA TYR A 39 -7.04 3.98 -8.28
C TYR A 39 -5.70 4.38 -7.70
N TYR A 40 -4.60 3.86 -8.23
CA TYR A 40 -3.25 4.10 -7.74
C TYR A 40 -2.56 5.25 -8.47
N ASN A 41 -2.63 6.45 -7.90
CA ASN A 41 -1.97 7.66 -8.40
C ASN A 41 -0.78 8.10 -7.51
N GLY A 42 -0.18 7.14 -6.81
CA GLY A 42 0.90 7.35 -5.85
C GLY A 42 0.41 7.53 -4.42
N ILE A 43 1.32 7.40 -3.47
CA ILE A 43 0.99 7.36 -2.05
C ILE A 43 0.67 8.77 -1.54
N GLY A 44 -0.58 8.95 -1.11
CA GLY A 44 -1.08 10.15 -0.47
C GLY A 44 -2.46 10.58 -0.99
N PRO A 45 -3.20 11.42 -0.25
CA PRO A 45 -4.52 11.89 -0.67
C PRO A 45 -4.52 12.61 -2.04
N ASP A 46 -5.59 12.40 -2.82
CA ASP A 46 -5.80 13.12 -4.09
C ASP A 46 -5.92 14.64 -3.92
N ALA A 47 -6.35 15.10 -2.74
CA ALA A 47 -6.43 16.52 -2.40
C ALA A 47 -5.05 17.20 -2.31
N TRP A 48 -3.95 16.43 -2.23
CA TRP A 48 -2.61 16.99 -2.20
C TRP A 48 -2.15 17.43 -3.58
N SER A 49 -1.33 18.48 -3.63
CA SER A 49 -0.70 18.89 -4.88
C SER A 49 0.13 17.76 -5.47
N SER A 50 0.20 17.64 -6.80
CA SER A 50 0.98 16.58 -7.47
C SER A 50 2.47 16.58 -7.07
N ARG A 51 3.03 17.75 -6.72
CA ARG A 51 4.42 17.84 -6.22
C ARG A 51 4.57 17.17 -4.86
N LEU A 52 3.65 17.44 -3.93
CA LEU A 52 3.66 16.83 -2.61
C LEU A 52 3.43 15.33 -2.69
N ARG A 53 2.43 14.89 -3.47
CA ARG A 53 2.17 13.45 -3.67
C ARG A 53 3.37 12.73 -4.28
N ARG A 54 4.04 13.31 -5.30
CA ARG A 54 5.27 12.73 -5.87
C ARG A 54 6.40 12.63 -4.85
N LEU A 55 6.60 13.62 -3.99
CA LEU A 55 7.61 13.57 -2.92
C LEU A 55 7.26 12.49 -1.90
N THR A 56 6.01 12.44 -1.45
CA THR A 56 5.56 11.41 -0.50
C THR A 56 5.69 10.02 -1.10
N THR A 57 5.30 9.86 -2.35
CA THR A 57 5.47 8.61 -3.11
C THR A 57 6.94 8.24 -3.25
N PHE A 58 7.84 9.19 -3.49
CA PHE A 58 9.28 8.91 -3.52
C PHE A 58 9.80 8.41 -2.16
N LEU A 59 9.38 9.06 -1.07
CA LEU A 59 9.78 8.68 0.29
C LEU A 59 9.16 7.35 0.74
N LEU A 60 7.95 7.06 0.27
CA LEU A 60 7.16 5.88 0.63
C LEU A 60 7.19 4.80 -0.44
N ARG A 61 8.02 4.93 -1.47
CA ARG A 61 8.27 3.92 -2.50
C ARG A 61 8.53 2.52 -1.94
N PRO A 62 9.10 2.36 -0.73
CA PRO A 62 9.19 1.05 -0.13
C PRO A 62 7.86 0.35 0.18
N PHE A 63 6.71 1.01 0.06
CA PHE A 63 5.40 0.49 0.43
C PHE A 63 4.42 0.44 -0.74
N GLU A 64 4.89 0.49 -2.00
CA GLU A 64 3.99 0.46 -3.16
C GLU A 64 3.19 -0.85 -3.24
N LEU A 65 3.77 -2.00 -2.83
CA LEU A 65 3.06 -3.28 -2.84
C LEU A 65 1.94 -3.31 -1.79
N ALA A 66 2.14 -2.65 -0.65
CA ALA A 66 1.09 -2.47 0.34
C ALA A 66 0.03 -1.44 -0.12
N ALA A 67 0.44 -0.34 -0.76
CA ALA A 67 -0.42 0.78 -1.11
C ALA A 67 -1.37 0.48 -2.28
N LEU A 68 -0.91 -0.21 -3.32
CA LEU A 68 -1.73 -0.55 -4.48
C LEU A 68 -3.05 -1.28 -4.14
N PRO A 69 -3.06 -2.39 -3.38
CA PRO A 69 -4.31 -3.04 -2.97
C PRO A 69 -5.11 -2.19 -1.98
N HIS A 70 -4.44 -1.40 -1.14
CA HIS A 70 -5.11 -0.50 -0.20
C HIS A 70 -5.93 0.56 -0.93
N ASP A 71 -5.37 1.19 -1.96
CA ASP A 71 -6.08 2.19 -2.78
C ASP A 71 -7.24 1.55 -3.57
N TYR A 72 -7.07 0.32 -4.07
CA TYR A 72 -8.18 -0.43 -4.66
C TYR A 72 -9.32 -0.67 -3.67
N GLU A 73 -9.02 -1.14 -2.46
CA GLU A 73 -10.03 -1.34 -1.41
C GLU A 73 -10.66 0.00 -0.98
N TYR A 74 -9.86 1.06 -0.97
CA TYR A 74 -10.34 2.41 -0.71
C TYR A 74 -11.38 2.85 -1.75
N ALA A 75 -11.11 2.57 -3.03
CA ALA A 75 -12.01 2.91 -4.12
C ALA A 75 -13.28 2.05 -4.11
N THR A 76 -13.18 0.75 -3.85
CA THR A 76 -14.24 -0.23 -4.16
C THR A 76 -15.04 -0.73 -2.95
N ALA A 77 -14.47 -0.72 -1.73
CA ALA A 77 -15.12 -1.34 -0.59
C ALA A 77 -16.32 -0.51 -0.05
N PRO A 78 -17.30 -1.16 0.62
CA PRO A 78 -18.46 -0.46 1.17
C PRO A 78 -18.05 0.66 2.12
N ARG A 79 -18.73 1.82 2.06
CA ARG A 79 -18.44 3.04 2.87
C ARG A 79 -18.82 2.91 4.34
N THR A 80 -18.29 1.87 4.99
CA THR A 80 -18.49 1.50 6.38
C THR A 80 -17.16 1.56 7.12
N TYR A 81 -17.22 1.86 8.41
CA TYR A 81 -16.01 1.94 9.23
C TYR A 81 -15.29 0.59 9.33
N LEU A 82 -16.06 -0.51 9.35
CA LEU A 82 -15.49 -1.85 9.38
C LEU A 82 -14.67 -2.15 8.12
N ALA A 83 -15.20 -1.87 6.93
CA ALA A 83 -14.47 -2.09 5.68
C ALA A 83 -13.20 -1.24 5.61
N PHE A 84 -13.28 0.02 6.04
CA PHE A 84 -12.13 0.92 6.15
C PHE A 84 -11.05 0.37 7.11
N THR A 85 -11.45 -0.09 8.29
CA THR A 85 -10.53 -0.70 9.25
C THR A 85 -9.91 -1.98 8.71
N ILE A 86 -10.67 -2.85 8.04
CA ILE A 86 -10.14 -4.06 7.42
C ILE A 86 -9.08 -3.71 6.36
N ALA A 87 -9.34 -2.72 5.50
CA ALA A 87 -8.37 -2.27 4.50
C ALA A 87 -7.08 -1.75 5.16
N ASN A 88 -7.18 -0.95 6.23
CA ASN A 88 -6.00 -0.46 6.95
C ASN A 88 -5.22 -1.57 7.67
N LEU A 89 -5.92 -2.60 8.19
CA LEU A 89 -5.27 -3.78 8.78
C LEU A 89 -4.54 -4.62 7.73
N ARG A 90 -5.12 -4.79 6.54
CA ARG A 90 -4.45 -5.44 5.40
C ARG A 90 -3.23 -4.65 4.96
N PHE A 91 -3.35 -3.32 4.84
CA PHE A 91 -2.21 -2.45 4.55
C PHE A 91 -1.07 -2.62 5.57
N ALA A 92 -1.38 -2.64 6.87
CA ALA A 92 -0.40 -2.91 7.92
C ALA A 92 0.30 -4.27 7.74
N ALA A 93 -0.47 -5.35 7.52
CA ALA A 93 0.07 -6.69 7.31
C ALA A 93 0.93 -6.76 6.03
N ASN A 94 0.49 -6.14 4.95
CA ASN A 94 1.21 -6.10 3.68
C ASN A 94 2.52 -5.33 3.80
N ALA A 95 2.54 -4.22 4.54
CA ALA A 95 3.76 -3.48 4.81
C ALA A 95 4.77 -4.32 5.62
N MET A 96 4.30 -5.20 6.52
CA MET A 96 5.16 -6.16 7.20
C MET A 96 5.68 -7.27 6.26
N LEU A 97 4.84 -7.80 5.38
CA LEU A 97 5.25 -8.79 4.36
C LEU A 97 6.31 -8.20 3.42
N GLU A 98 6.07 -6.99 2.93
CA GLU A 98 7.00 -6.27 2.06
C GLU A 98 8.33 -5.97 2.78
N ALA A 99 8.27 -5.56 4.05
CA ALA A 99 9.47 -5.38 4.88
C ALA A 99 10.25 -6.69 5.06
N TYR A 100 9.57 -7.81 5.31
CA TYR A 100 10.20 -9.12 5.46
C TYR A 100 10.82 -9.60 4.15
N HIS A 101 10.14 -9.40 3.02
CA HIS A 101 10.65 -9.79 1.71
C HIS A 101 11.94 -9.05 1.34
N ARG A 102 12.00 -7.75 1.66
CA ARG A 102 13.20 -6.92 1.42
C ARG A 102 14.33 -7.17 2.42
N HIS A 103 13.98 -7.46 3.67
CA HIS A 103 14.91 -7.64 4.78
C HIS A 103 14.64 -8.96 5.50
N PRO A 104 14.90 -10.11 4.85
CA PRO A 104 14.57 -11.41 5.41
C PRO A 104 15.45 -11.70 6.63
N VAL A 105 14.81 -11.87 7.79
CA VAL A 105 15.48 -12.20 9.04
C VAL A 105 15.59 -13.72 9.17
N ARG A 106 16.82 -14.23 9.23
CA ARG A 106 17.14 -15.66 9.36
C ARG A 106 17.87 -15.92 10.68
N LEU A 107 17.58 -17.08 11.27
CA LEU A 107 18.27 -17.56 12.47
C LEU A 107 19.36 -18.57 12.09
N PRO A 108 20.49 -18.62 12.83
CA PRO A 108 20.84 -17.79 13.99
C PRO A 108 21.26 -16.35 13.61
N LEU A 109 21.07 -15.40 14.53
CA LEU A 109 21.40 -13.99 14.31
C LEU A 109 22.93 -13.76 14.40
N ASN A 110 23.61 -13.72 13.27
CA ASN A 110 24.96 -13.18 13.16
C ASN A 110 24.92 -11.63 13.02
N ARG A 111 26.09 -10.98 12.91
CA ARG A 111 26.16 -9.50 12.79
C ARG A 111 25.39 -8.94 11.61
N GLU A 112 25.39 -9.62 10.47
CA GLU A 112 24.66 -9.23 9.26
C GLU A 112 23.15 -9.38 9.47
N GLN A 113 22.71 -10.49 10.05
CA GLN A 113 21.31 -10.74 10.40
C GLN A 113 20.77 -9.75 11.43
N ILE A 114 21.61 -9.25 12.35
CA ILE A 114 21.23 -8.16 13.26
C ILE A 114 20.96 -6.85 12.48
N GLN A 115 21.74 -6.56 11.44
CA GLN A 115 21.52 -5.38 10.60
C GLN A 115 20.24 -5.51 9.77
N GLU A 116 20.00 -6.68 9.17
CA GLU A 116 18.75 -6.96 8.45
C GLU A 116 17.54 -6.92 9.38
N ALA A 117 17.63 -7.48 10.59
CA ALA A 117 16.56 -7.39 11.59
C ALA A 117 16.24 -5.93 11.97
N ARG A 118 17.25 -5.06 12.05
CA ARG A 118 17.04 -3.62 12.30
C ARG A 118 16.36 -2.93 11.12
N ARG A 119 16.74 -3.25 9.88
CA ARG A 119 16.13 -2.71 8.65
C ARG A 119 14.68 -3.16 8.52
N PHE A 120 14.42 -4.45 8.74
CA PHE A 120 13.08 -5.01 8.85
C PHE A 120 12.24 -4.27 9.90
N ALA A 121 12.74 -4.16 11.14
CA ALA A 121 12.01 -3.52 12.22
C ALA A 121 11.71 -2.04 11.94
N ALA A 122 12.66 -1.31 11.37
CA ALA A 122 12.46 0.08 10.98
C ALA A 122 11.38 0.22 9.90
N MET A 123 11.47 -0.60 8.84
CA MET A 123 10.52 -0.55 7.73
C MET A 123 9.12 -1.01 8.15
N ALA A 124 9.01 -2.10 8.90
CA ALA A 124 7.75 -2.58 9.47
C ALA A 124 7.13 -1.53 10.40
N GLY A 125 7.94 -0.88 11.25
CA GLY A 125 7.51 0.21 12.10
C GLY A 125 6.94 1.41 11.31
N CYS A 126 7.60 1.81 10.22
CA CYS A 126 7.09 2.84 9.32
C CYS A 126 5.76 2.43 8.65
N GLY A 127 5.64 1.19 8.18
CA GLY A 127 4.41 0.66 7.61
C GLY A 127 3.23 0.68 8.59
N LEU A 128 3.47 0.26 9.83
CA LEU A 128 2.48 0.30 10.91
C LEU A 128 2.08 1.74 11.27
N LEU A 129 3.05 2.66 11.29
CA LEU A 129 2.77 4.08 11.52
C LEU A 129 1.89 4.65 10.41
N LEU A 130 2.18 4.35 9.15
CA LEU A 130 1.36 4.78 8.00
C LEU A 130 -0.07 4.24 8.12
N ALA A 131 -0.23 2.95 8.40
CA ALA A 131 -1.55 2.33 8.60
C ALA A 131 -2.34 3.02 9.73
N THR A 132 -1.65 3.38 10.81
CA THR A 132 -2.25 4.09 11.95
C THR A 132 -2.66 5.51 11.57
N VAL A 133 -1.80 6.25 10.87
CA VAL A 133 -2.13 7.60 10.36
C VAL A 133 -3.34 7.52 9.42
N CYS A 134 -3.38 6.55 8.52
CA CYS A 134 -4.53 6.28 7.67
C CYS A 134 -5.78 6.01 8.52
N GLN A 135 -5.72 5.13 9.52
CA GLN A 135 -6.87 4.80 10.37
C GLN A 135 -7.41 6.01 11.15
N LEU A 136 -6.52 6.88 11.66
CA LEU A 136 -6.91 8.02 12.49
C LEU A 136 -7.45 9.20 11.66
N PHE A 137 -6.90 9.43 10.47
CA PHE A 137 -7.19 10.66 9.70
C PHE A 137 -7.87 10.40 8.34
N GLY A 138 -7.87 9.17 7.84
CA GLY A 138 -8.40 8.81 6.52
C GLY A 138 -9.91 8.63 6.47
N TRP A 139 -10.58 8.36 7.61
CA TRP A 139 -12.00 7.97 7.62
C TRP A 139 -12.92 8.98 6.91
N GLN A 140 -12.70 10.28 7.16
CA GLN A 140 -13.51 11.33 6.54
C GLN A 140 -13.32 11.37 5.01
N GLY A 141 -12.12 11.09 4.51
CA GLY A 141 -11.89 10.95 3.08
C GLY A 141 -12.66 9.74 2.55
N TYR A 142 -12.46 8.58 3.17
CA TYR A 142 -13.03 7.30 2.73
C TYR A 142 -14.55 7.36 2.61
N LYS A 143 -15.23 7.84 3.65
CA LYS A 143 -16.69 7.91 3.68
C LYS A 143 -17.27 8.82 2.58
N ASN A 144 -16.54 9.87 2.20
CA ASN A 144 -17.02 10.88 1.26
C ASN A 144 -16.54 10.67 -0.19
N THR A 145 -15.64 9.73 -0.43
CA THR A 145 -15.22 9.37 -1.79
C THR A 145 -16.43 8.85 -2.57
N LYS A 146 -16.87 9.63 -3.56
CA LYS A 146 -17.91 9.23 -4.51
C LYS A 146 -17.37 8.07 -5.34
N VAL A 147 -18.06 6.93 -5.31
CA VAL A 147 -17.80 5.84 -6.24
C VAL A 147 -18.38 6.29 -7.57
N GLU A 148 -17.54 6.77 -8.49
CA GLU A 148 -17.95 6.84 -9.89
C GLU A 148 -17.93 5.39 -10.39
N VAL A 149 -19.14 4.82 -10.54
CA VAL A 149 -19.38 3.50 -11.13
C VAL A 149 -19.35 3.63 -12.64
#